data_AF-A0A800AEG2-F1
#
_entry.id   AF-A0A800AEG2-F1
#
_cell.length_a   1.000
_cell.length_b   1.000
_cell.length_c   1.000
_cell.angle_alpha   90.00
_cell.angle_beta   90.00
_cell.angle_gamma   90.00
#
_symmetry.space_group_name_H-M   'P 1'
#
loop_
_entity.id
_entity.type
_entity.pdbx_description
1 polymer ?
#
loop_
_entity_poly.entity_id
_entity_poly.type
_entity_poly.pdbx_seq_one_letter_code
_entity_poly.pdbx_strand_id
1 'polypeptide(L)' 'MLAIDEDAVASPQSVVEAIVRKQIGDAVRVTILRKGEKFELQAVLGKMRR' A
#
# COMPACT_ATOMS: atom_id res chain seq x y z
N MET A 1 -4.54 -11.08 -2.95
CA MET A 1 -5.26 -9.81 -2.73
C MET A 1 -4.33 -8.86 -2.02
N LEU A 2 -4.28 -7.60 -2.47
CA LEU A 2 -3.47 -6.55 -1.88
C LEU A 2 -4.38 -5.35 -1.59
N ALA A 3 -4.19 -4.67 -0.48
CA ALA A 3 -4.86 -3.41 -0.18
C ALA A 3 -3.89 -2.45 0.51
N ILE A 4 -4.09 -1.16 0.28
CA ILE A 4 -3.40 -0.08 0.98
C ILE A 4 -4.46 0.72 1.72
N ASP A 5 -4.36 0.72 3.05
CA ASP A 5 -5.39 1.17 3.97
C ASP A 5 -6.74 0.50 3.67
N GLU A 6 -7.73 1.25 3.21
CA GLU A 6 -9.07 0.77 2.85
C GLU A 6 -9.22 0.55 1.33
N ASP A 7 -8.22 0.95 0.53
CA ASP A 7 -8.26 0.87 -0.93
C ASP A 7 -7.77 -0.50 -1.42
N ALA A 8 -8.67 -1.23 -2.07
CA ALA A 8 -8.33 -2.48 -2.73
C ALA A 8 -7.42 -2.21 -3.94
N VAL A 9 -6.28 -2.90 -4.00
CA VAL A 9 -5.32 -2.78 -5.09
C VAL A 9 -5.49 -3.96 -6.04
N ALA A 10 -6.01 -3.69 -7.23
CA ALA A 10 -6.16 -4.68 -8.29
C ALA A 10 -4.99 -4.71 -9.28
N SER A 11 -4.23 -3.60 -9.39
CA SER A 11 -3.10 -3.46 -10.31
C SER A 11 -1.96 -2.63 -9.71
N PRO A 12 -0.73 -2.71 -10.26
CA PRO A 12 0.38 -1.86 -9.84
C PRO A 12 0.07 -0.36 -9.94
N GLN A 13 -0.73 0.06 -10.91
CA GLN A 13 -1.16 1.45 -11.05
C GLN A 13 -2.06 1.88 -9.88
N SER A 14 -2.92 0.97 -9.38
CA SER A 14 -3.80 1.25 -8.24
C SER A 14 -3.00 1.53 -6.96
N VAL A 15 -1.81 0.94 -6.81
CA VAL A 15 -0.90 1.26 -5.69
C VAL A 15 -0.50 2.73 -5.73
N VAL A 16 -0.10 3.21 -6.90
CA VAL A 16 0.34 4.59 -7.09
C VAL A 16 -0.82 5.54 -6.79
N GLU A 17 -2.02 5.25 -7.28
CA GLU A 17 -3.22 6.05 -7.02
C GLU A 17 -3.60 6.10 -5.52
N ALA A 18 -3.46 4.98 -4.81
CA ALA A 18 -3.74 4.91 -3.37
C ALA A 18 -2.75 5.73 -2.53
N ILE A 19 -1.50 5.86 -2.97
CA ILE A 19 -0.45 6.58 -2.22
C ILE A 19 -0.19 8.01 -2.72
N VAL A 20 -0.60 8.38 -3.94
CA VAL A 20 -0.30 9.71 -4.52
C VAL A 20 -0.95 10.86 -3.76
N ARG A 21 -2.05 10.58 -3.07
CA ARG A 21 -2.77 11.56 -2.24
C ARG A 21 -2.18 11.72 -0.83
N LYS A 22 -1.21 10.88 -0.47
CA LYS A 22 -0.54 10.86 0.84
C LYS A 22 0.79 11.60 0.78
N GLN A 23 1.29 11.97 1.95
CA GLN A 23 2.55 12.71 2.08
C GLN A 23 3.72 11.77 2.35
N ILE A 24 4.92 12.20 1.97
CA ILE A 24 6.16 11.53 2.39
C ILE A 24 6.23 11.56 3.91
N GLY A 25 6.51 10.42 4.52
CA GLY A 25 6.50 10.26 5.98
C GLY A 25 5.17 9.76 6.54
N ASP A 26 4.09 9.70 5.75
CA ASP A 26 2.83 9.12 6.22
C ASP A 26 2.97 7.61 6.43
N ALA A 27 2.33 7.11 7.50
CA ALA A 27 2.15 5.69 7.71
C ALA A 27 0.98 5.18 6.86
N VAL A 28 1.18 4.04 6.21
CA VAL A 28 0.16 3.32 5.43
C VAL A 28 0.07 1.88 5.92
N ARG A 29 -1.14 1.34 5.96
CA ARG A 29 -1.40 -0.07 6.26
C ARG A 29 -1.41 -0.86 4.96
N VAL A 30 -0.47 -1.78 4.79
CA VAL A 30 -0.44 -2.68 3.64
C VAL A 30 -1.01 -4.02 4.07
N THR A 31 -2.10 -4.42 3.44
CA THR A 31 -2.67 -5.76 3.60
C THR A 31 -2.24 -6.62 2.43
N ILE A 32 -1.63 -7.77 2.69
CA ILE A 32 -1.25 -8.73 1.66
C ILE A 32 -1.81 -10.11 1.99
N LEU A 33 -2.29 -10.82 0.96
CA LEU A 33 -2.62 -12.24 1.08
C LEU A 33 -1.47 -13.07 0.51
N ARG A 34 -0.84 -13.92 1.32
CA ARG A 34 0.24 -14.81 0.89
C ARG A 34 -0.01 -16.22 1.43
N LYS A 35 -0.01 -17.21 0.54
CA LYS A 35 -0.30 -18.62 0.88
C LYS A 35 -1.65 -18.83 1.61
N GLY A 36 -2.66 -18.01 1.30
CA GLY A 36 -3.97 -18.06 1.94
C GLY A 36 -4.05 -17.35 3.29
N GLU A 37 -2.92 -16.90 3.84
CA GLU A 37 -2.88 -16.11 5.06
C GLU A 37 -2.90 -14.61 4.76
N LYS A 38 -3.60 -13.84 5.59
CA LYS A 38 -3.66 -12.38 5.53
C LYS A 38 -2.58 -11.81 6.46
N PHE A 39 -1.73 -10.96 5.91
CA PHE A 39 -0.74 -10.20 6.66
C PHE A 39 -1.09 -8.73 6.59
N GLU A 40 -1.02 -8.06 7.74
CA GLU A 40 -1.16 -6.62 7.85
C GLU A 40 0.18 -6.04 8.29
N LEU A 41 0.70 -5.12 7.48
CA LEU A 41 2.00 -4.50 7.65
C LEU A 41 1.79 -2.99 7.75
N GLN A 42 2.54 -2.31 8.61
CA GLN A 42 2.59 -0.85 8.62
C GLN A 42 3.88 -0.41 7.93
N ALA A 43 3.78 0.44 6.92
CA ALA A 43 4.90 0.99 6.18
C ALA A 43 4.86 2.52 6.23
N VAL A 44 6.01 3.17 6.10
CA VAL A 44 6.11 4.63 6.00
C VAL A 44 6.47 5.00 4.57
N LEU A 45 5.74 5.95 3.99
CA LEU A 45 5.95 6.39 2.62
C LEU A 45 7.29 7.12 2.47
N GLY A 46 8.18 6.54 1.67
CA GLY A 46 9.46 7.14 1.29
C GLY A 46 9.34 8.06 0.08
N LYS A 47 10.38 8.85 -0.17
CA LYS A 47 10.49 9.64 -1.40
C LYS A 47 10.72 8.70 -2.59
N MET A 48 9.95 8.89 -3.66
CA MET A 48 10.17 8.15 -4.91
C MET A 48 11.57 8.50 -5.46
N ARG A 49 12.45 7.50 -5.50
CA ARG A 49 13.75 7.64 -6.18
C ARG A 49 13.51 7.47 -7.68
N ARG A 50 13.78 8.54 -8.45
CA ARG A 50 13.83 8.50 -9.92
C ARG A 50 15.15 7.90 -10.38
#